data_AF-A0A443ILY7-F1
#
_entry.id   AF-A0A443ILY7-F1
#
_cell.length_a   1.000
_cell.length_b   1.000
_cell.length_c   1.000
_cell.angle_alpha   90.00
_cell.angle_beta   90.00
_cell.angle_gamma   90.00
#
_symmetry.space_group_name_H-M   'P 1'
#
loop_
_entity.id
_entity.type
_entity.pdbx_description
1 polymer ?
#
loop_
_entity_poly.entity_id
_entity_poly.type
_entity_poly.pdbx_seq_one_letter_code
_entity_poly.pdbx_strand_id
1 'polypeptide(L)' 'MLQSIQQGLLAEGIKVPLTRLCAWFGVPRQTVYDRPTKAAPKVDPRFAEPIKAMIEQEPSFG' A
#
# COMPACT_ATOMS: atom_id res chain seq x y z
N MET A 1 12.05 -4.33 3.71
CA MET A 1 12.69 -5.02 4.87
C MET A 1 12.88 -6.51 4.59
N LEU A 2 11.83 -7.37 4.56
CA LEU A 2 12.00 -8.80 4.25
C LEU A 2 12.58 -9.07 2.85
N GLN A 3 12.18 -8.27 1.85
CA GLN A 3 12.73 -8.35 0.49
C GLN A 3 14.24 -8.02 0.46
N SER A 4 14.68 -7.10 1.32
CA SER A 4 16.08 -6.70 1.46
C SER A 4 16.94 -7.86 1.99
N ILE A 5 16.42 -8.59 2.99
CA ILE A 5 17.06 -9.79 3.55
C ILE A 5 17.14 -10.89 2.49
N GLN A 6 16.04 -11.11 1.75
CA GLN A 6 16.03 -12.09 0.67
C GLN A 6 17.09 -11.78 -0.40
N GLN A 7 17.27 -10.51 -0.76
CA GLN A 7 18.29 -10.08 -1.71
C GLN A 7 19.72 -10.29 -1.18
N GLY A 8 19.96 -10.02 0.10
CA GLY A 8 21.25 -10.30 0.74
C GLY A 8 21.60 -11.80 0.72
N LEU A 9 20.67 -12.64 1.14
CA LEU A 9 20.83 -14.11 1.09
C LEU A 9 21.08 -14.60 -0.35
N LEU A 10 20.39 -14.02 -1.32
CA LEU A 10 20.58 -14.37 -2.73
C LEU A 10 21.96 -13.95 -3.26
N ALA A 11 22.48 -12.80 -2.82
CA ALA A 11 23.84 -12.36 -3.15
C ALA A 11 24.92 -13.29 -2.55
N GLU A 12 24.62 -13.89 -1.40
CA GLU A 12 25.46 -14.93 -0.76
C GLU A 12 25.25 -16.33 -1.37
N GLY A 13 24.39 -16.46 -2.40
CA GLY A 13 24.11 -17.72 -3.10
C GLY A 13 23.03 -18.59 -2.42
N ILE A 14 22.45 -18.12 -1.32
CA ILE A 14 21.40 -18.83 -0.58
C ILE A 14 20.03 -18.46 -1.14
N LYS A 15 19.43 -19.37 -1.90
CA LYS A 15 18.07 -19.20 -2.44
C LYS A 15 17.01 -19.60 -1.41
N VAL A 16 16.37 -18.61 -0.81
CA VAL A 16 15.21 -18.80 0.07
C VAL A 16 13.96 -18.16 -0.56
N PRO A 17 12.85 -18.91 -0.70
CA PRO A 17 11.59 -18.32 -1.15
C PRO A 17 11.02 -17.40 -0.07
N LEU A 18 10.42 -16.28 -0.50
CA LEU A 18 9.86 -15.27 0.39
C LEU A 18 8.79 -15.85 1.34
N THR A 19 8.06 -16.89 0.92
CA THR A 19 7.07 -17.60 1.76
C THR A 19 7.70 -18.23 3.00
N ARG A 20 8.89 -18.83 2.86
CA ARG A 20 9.62 -19.44 3.97
C ARG A 20 10.16 -18.37 4.91
N LEU A 21 10.68 -17.27 4.36
CA LEU A 21 11.09 -16.09 5.11
C LEU A 21 9.91 -15.49 5.90
N CYS A 22 8.74 -15.30 5.28
CA CYS A 22 7.55 -14.80 5.96
C CYS A 22 7.14 -15.70 7.14
N ALA A 23 7.17 -17.02 6.95
CA ALA A 23 6.87 -17.98 8.00
C ALA A 23 7.86 -17.92 9.17
N TRP A 24 9.17 -17.82 8.88
CA TRP A 24 10.21 -17.69 9.93
C TRP A 24 10.07 -16.42 10.75
N PHE A 25 9.75 -15.31 10.09
CA PHE A 25 9.63 -14.01 10.75
C PHE A 25 8.23 -13.73 11.30
N GLY A 26 7.26 -14.65 11.12
CA GLY A 26 5.87 -14.45 11.57
C GLY A 26 5.14 -13.30 10.87
N VAL A 27 5.60 -12.89 9.69
CA VAL A 27 5.07 -11.72 8.96
C VAL A 27 4.07 -12.18 7.90
N PRO A 28 2.84 -11.62 7.84
CA PRO A 28 1.92 -11.91 6.75
C PRO A 28 2.55 -11.55 5.41
N ARG A 29 2.49 -12.46 4.43
CA ARG A 29 3.04 -12.24 3.09
C ARG A 29 2.54 -10.94 2.46
N GLN A 30 1.27 -10.60 2.72
CA GLN A 30 0.62 -9.41 2.18
C GLN A 30 1.35 -8.12 2.56
N THR A 31 1.79 -7.98 3.82
CA THR A 31 2.49 -6.77 4.27
C THR A 31 3.89 -6.62 3.68
N VAL A 32 4.45 -7.69 3.11
CA VAL A 32 5.76 -7.67 2.44
C VAL A 32 5.64 -7.16 1.00
N TYR A 33 4.56 -7.49 0.29
CA TYR A 33 4.32 -7.01 -1.08
C TYR A 33 3.59 -5.68 -1.13
N ASP A 34 2.66 -5.45 -0.21
CA ASP A 34 1.90 -4.21 -0.13
C ASP A 34 2.80 -3.13 0.47
N ARG A 35 3.53 -2.43 -0.40
CA ARG A 35 4.08 -1.13 -0.07
C ARG A 35 2.87 -0.20 0.12
N PRO A 36 2.71 0.51 1.25
CA PRO A 36 1.67 1.51 1.38
C PRO A 36 2.04 2.70 0.47
N THR A 37 1.82 2.55 -0.83
CA THR A 37 1.66 3.66 -1.75
C THR A 37 0.26 4.21 -1.51
N LYS A 38 0.05 4.85 -0.36
CA LYS A 38 -1.02 5.83 -0.24
C LYS A 38 -0.62 7.00 -1.15
N ALA A 39 -0.76 6.79 -2.46
CA ALA A 39 -0.80 7.90 -3.39
C ALA A 39 -1.90 8.85 -2.88
N ALA A 40 -1.66 10.16 -3.00
CA ALA A 40 -2.71 11.11 -2.68
C ALA A 40 -3.99 10.70 -3.43
N PRO A 41 -5.17 10.79 -2.80
CA PRO A 41 -6.42 10.44 -3.45
C PRO A 41 -6.50 11.16 -4.79
N LYS A 42 -6.69 10.40 -5.88
CA LYS A 42 -6.91 10.99 -7.19
C LYS A 42 -8.32 11.57 -7.22
N VAL A 43 -8.43 12.86 -6.90
CA VAL A 43 -9.70 13.59 -6.94
C VAL A 43 -9.90 14.16 -8.34
N ASP A 44 -10.99 13.76 -8.99
CA ASP A 44 -11.37 14.31 -10.29
C ASP A 44 -12.23 15.57 -10.09
N PRO A 45 -11.81 16.75 -10.60
CA PRO A 45 -12.54 18.00 -10.46
C PRO A 45 -13.99 17.92 -10.97
N ARG A 46 -14.25 17.06 -11.98
CA ARG A 46 -15.60 16.86 -12.53
C ARG A 46 -16.61 16.42 -11.47
N PHE A 47 -16.16 15.68 -10.45
CA PHE A 47 -17.01 15.22 -9.35
C PHE A 47 -16.84 16.07 -8.10
N ALA A 48 -15.63 16.56 -7.81
CA ALA A 48 -15.37 17.36 -6.62
C ALA A 48 -16.14 18.68 -6.61
N GLU A 49 -16.15 19.41 -7.73
CA GLU A 49 -16.82 20.70 -7.85
C GLU A 49 -18.34 20.63 -7.63
N PRO A 50 -19.11 19.74 -8.30
CA PRO A 50 -20.56 19.66 -8.07
C PRO A 50 -20.92 19.15 -6.67
N ILE A 51 -20.13 18.22 -6.10
CA ILE A 51 -20.35 17.74 -4.73
C ILE A 51 -20.13 18.88 -3.73
N LYS A 52 -19.06 19.65 -3.91
CA LYS A 52 -18.78 20.82 -3.07
C LYS A 52 -19.89 21.88 -3.19
N ALA A 53 -20.34 22.18 -4.41
CA ALA A 53 -21.43 23.13 -4.64
C ALA A 53 -22.76 22.67 -4.03
N MET A 54 -23.01 21.36 -3.98
CA MET A 54 -24.20 20.79 -3.31
C MET A 54 -24.09 20.92 -1.78
N ILE A 55 -22.92 20.62 -1.20
CA ILE A 55 -22.67 20.78 0.24
C ILE A 55 -22.76 22.25 0.65
N GLU A 56 -22.27 23.18 -0.18
CA GLU A 56 -22.36 24.62 0.10
C GLU A 56 -23.79 25.16 0.03
N GLN A 57 -24.63 24.62 -0.87
CA GLN A 57 -26.06 24.96 -0.96
C GLN A 57 -26.87 24.40 0.22
N GLU A 58 -26.56 23.18 0.64
CA GLU A 58 -27.23 22.51 1.75
C GLU A 58 -26.18 21.93 2.73
N PRO A 59 -25.77 22.73 3.73
CA PRO A 59 -24.71 22.36 4.68
C PRO A 59 -24.97 21.08 5.47
N SER A 60 -26.22 20.60 5.49
CA SER A 60 -26.60 19.32 6.08
C SER A 60 -26.05 18.09 5.35
N PHE A 61 -25.55 18.24 4.12
CA PHE A 61 -24.96 17.14 3.33
C PHE A 61 -23.46 16.94 3.57
N GLY A 62 -22.79 17.87 4.26
CA GLY A 62 -21.34 17.86 4.54
C GLY A 62 -20.96 17.19 5.85
#